data_AF-A0A3M2H6M0-F1
#
_entry.id   AF-A0A3M2H6M0-F1
#
_cell.length_a   1.000
_cell.length_b   1.000
_cell.length_c   1.000
_cell.angle_alpha   90.00
_cell.angle_beta   90.00
_cell.angle_gamma   90.00
#
_symmetry.space_group_name_H-M   'P 1'
#
loop_
_entity.id
_entity.type
_entity.pdbx_description
1 polymer ?
#
loop_
_entity_poly.entity_id
_entity_poly.type
_entity_poly.pdbx_seq_one_letter_code
_entity_poly.pdbx_strand_id
1 'polypeptide(L)'
;MSQAEANILVIWGRHWFANMWVGNQQDKRDELIAHVNSELGGLGFKLGRGWQNYDPVIRRAGSRPSSYAQIAAWAARQPNQGRAVAQQFLDWATGDAVGLMHLPVELQDLAIITHLAEVGRGYVSALEGSLYPLMQDIANGQRNWSDYRDYAPALKYAEDSAMDWAS
;
A
#
# COMPACT_ATOMS: atom_id res chain seq x y z
N MET A 1 2.84 -4.32 -18.19
CA MET A 1 2.18 -5.31 -17.31
C MET A 1 2.21 -4.76 -15.90
N SER A 2 1.31 -3.81 -15.58
CA SER A 2 1.27 -3.13 -14.29
C SER A 2 0.05 -3.54 -13.47
N GLN A 3 -1.09 -3.78 -14.13
CA GLN A 3 -2.22 -4.46 -13.53
C GLN A 3 -1.84 -5.85 -12.99
N ALA A 4 -0.92 -6.54 -13.66
CA ALA A 4 -0.37 -7.82 -13.18
C ALA A 4 0.37 -7.66 -11.83
N GLU A 5 1.17 -6.60 -11.67
CA GLU A 5 1.88 -6.31 -10.41
C GLU A 5 0.89 -5.95 -9.30
N ALA A 6 -0.10 -5.10 -9.60
CA ALA A 6 -1.18 -4.76 -8.66
C ALA A 6 -1.94 -6.02 -8.20
N ASN A 7 -2.27 -6.92 -9.13
CA ASN A 7 -2.93 -8.19 -8.84
C ASN A 7 -2.07 -9.13 -7.98
N ILE A 8 -0.76 -9.20 -8.22
CA ILE A 8 0.17 -10.00 -7.41
C ILE A 8 0.18 -9.50 -5.96
N LEU A 9 0.26 -8.18 -5.75
CA LEU A 9 0.19 -7.59 -4.41
C LEU A 9 -1.14 -7.95 -3.72
N VAL A 10 -2.27 -7.88 -4.43
CA VAL A 10 -3.59 -8.28 -3.93
C VAL A 10 -3.63 -9.76 -3.56
N ILE A 11 -3.03 -10.64 -4.38
CA ILE A 11 -2.95 -12.08 -4.10
C ILE A 11 -2.18 -12.33 -2.81
N TRP A 12 -1.01 -11.70 -2.64
CA TRP A 12 -0.23 -11.81 -1.42
C TRP A 12 -1.00 -11.27 -0.20
N GLY A 13 -1.71 -10.16 -0.34
CA GLY A 13 -2.59 -9.64 0.71
C GLY A 13 -3.69 -10.63 1.10
N ARG A 14 -4.38 -11.22 0.11
CA ARG A 14 -5.42 -12.24 0.36
C ARG A 14 -4.85 -13.48 1.06
N HIS A 15 -3.63 -13.90 0.68
CA HIS A 15 -2.94 -14.98 1.37
C HIS A 15 -2.61 -14.63 2.81
N TRP A 16 -2.17 -13.40 3.10
CA TRP A 16 -1.99 -12.95 4.46
C TRP A 16 -3.30 -13.02 5.25
N PHE A 17 -4.39 -12.46 4.72
CA PHE A 17 -5.70 -12.47 5.36
C PHE A 17 -6.17 -13.89 5.69
N ALA A 18 -6.14 -14.79 4.70
CA ALA A 18 -6.58 -16.18 4.89
C ALA A 18 -5.75 -16.92 5.96
N ASN A 19 -4.43 -16.72 5.97
CA ASN A 19 -3.56 -17.46 6.89
C ASN A 19 -3.49 -16.83 8.28
N MET A 20 -3.55 -15.50 8.40
CA MET A 20 -3.36 -14.81 9.68
C MET A 20 -4.63 -14.33 10.34
N TRP A 21 -5.57 -13.76 9.58
CA TRP A 21 -6.83 -13.29 10.14
C TRP A 21 -7.84 -14.42 10.36
N VAL A 22 -7.86 -15.40 9.46
CA VAL A 22 -8.79 -16.54 9.57
C VAL A 22 -8.11 -17.77 10.19
N GLY A 23 -6.89 -18.11 9.74
CA GLY A 23 -6.23 -19.37 10.11
C GLY A 23 -5.30 -19.33 11.33
N ASN A 24 -4.79 -18.15 11.71
CA ASN A 24 -3.71 -18.00 12.72
C ASN A 24 -2.48 -18.91 12.47
N GLN A 25 -2.08 -19.10 11.21
CA GLN A 25 -1.02 -20.00 10.78
C GLN A 25 0.34 -19.28 10.67
N GLN A 26 1.16 -19.37 11.73
CA GLN A 26 2.44 -18.64 11.81
C GLN A 26 3.48 -19.07 10.76
N ASP A 27 3.61 -20.36 10.49
CA ASP A 27 4.58 -20.85 9.49
C ASP A 27 4.25 -20.32 8.09
N LYS A 28 2.96 -20.28 7.73
CA LYS A 28 2.50 -19.76 6.44
C LYS A 28 2.72 -18.25 6.31
N ARG A 29 2.65 -17.52 7.41
CA ARG A 29 3.03 -16.10 7.44
C ARG A 29 4.51 -15.92 7.19
N ASP A 30 5.36 -16.69 7.84
CA ASP A 30 6.81 -16.53 7.72
C ASP A 30 7.29 -16.94 6.32
N GLU A 31 6.69 -17.97 5.71
CA GLU A 31 6.86 -18.30 4.29
C GLU A 31 6.48 -17.11 3.38
N LEU A 32 5.32 -16.49 3.60
CA LEU A 32 4.86 -15.34 2.82
C LEU A 32 5.77 -14.11 3.01
N ILE A 33 6.20 -13.82 4.23
CA ILE A 33 7.16 -12.75 4.54
C ILE A 33 8.45 -12.97 3.76
N ALA A 34 9.02 -14.18 3.80
CA ALA A 34 10.26 -14.50 3.11
C ALA A 34 10.10 -14.32 1.58
N HIS A 35 9.00 -14.81 1.01
CA HIS A 35 8.70 -14.66 -0.41
C HIS A 35 8.58 -13.18 -0.81
N VAL A 36 7.71 -12.41 -0.15
CA VAL A 36 7.49 -10.99 -0.48
C VAL A 36 8.77 -10.17 -0.30
N ASN A 37 9.58 -10.46 0.72
CA ASN A 37 10.85 -9.75 0.94
C ASN A 37 11.89 -10.07 -0.12
N SER A 38 11.87 -11.27 -0.70
CA SER A 38 12.71 -11.60 -1.85
C SER A 38 12.30 -10.80 -3.09
N GLU A 39 11.01 -10.74 -3.37
CA GLU A 39 10.46 -10.07 -4.57
C GLU A 39 10.57 -8.54 -4.49
N LEU A 40 10.22 -7.94 -3.35
CA LEU A 40 10.21 -6.49 -3.18
C LEU A 40 11.51 -5.92 -2.59
N GLY A 41 12.46 -6.78 -2.23
CA GLY A 41 13.75 -6.37 -1.65
C GLY A 41 14.56 -5.46 -2.57
N GLY A 42 14.49 -5.70 -3.89
CA GLY A 42 15.13 -4.84 -4.90
C GLY A 42 14.54 -3.42 -5.00
N LEU A 43 13.27 -3.25 -4.60
CA LEU A 43 12.62 -1.94 -4.48
C LEU A 43 12.84 -1.31 -3.09
N GLY A 44 13.58 -1.99 -2.23
CA GLY A 44 13.86 -1.56 -0.86
C GLY A 44 12.67 -1.74 0.08
N PHE A 45 11.71 -2.61 -0.20
CA PHE A 45 10.60 -2.88 0.72
C PHE A 45 10.79 -4.18 1.50
N LYS A 46 10.20 -4.19 2.70
CA LYS A 46 10.07 -5.37 3.55
C LYS A 46 8.66 -5.44 4.13
N LEU A 47 8.03 -6.59 3.96
CA LEU A 47 6.87 -7.05 4.72
C LEU A 47 7.32 -7.60 6.06
N GLY A 48 6.53 -7.28 7.08
CA GLY A 48 6.62 -7.86 8.42
C GLY A 48 5.27 -7.84 9.11
N ARG A 49 5.27 -8.03 10.43
CA ARG A 49 4.07 -7.92 11.27
C ARG A 49 4.05 -6.61 12.07
N GLY A 50 2.85 -6.15 12.39
CA GLY A 50 2.60 -5.06 13.33
C GLY A 50 2.63 -5.52 14.79
N TRP A 51 2.09 -4.67 15.67
CA TRP A 51 1.89 -5.01 17.09
C TRP A 51 1.06 -6.29 17.23
N GLN A 52 -0.06 -6.36 16.50
CA GLN A 52 -0.85 -7.58 16.40
C GLN A 52 -0.23 -8.48 15.34
N ASN A 53 -0.08 -9.77 15.65
CA ASN A 53 0.58 -10.74 14.77
C ASN A 53 -0.11 -10.90 13.42
N TYR A 54 -1.39 -10.55 13.32
CA TYR A 54 -2.18 -10.60 12.11
C TYR A 54 -2.15 -9.31 11.29
N ASP A 55 -1.50 -8.24 11.76
CA ASP A 55 -1.40 -6.99 11.00
C ASP A 55 -0.17 -7.00 10.08
N PRO A 56 -0.34 -6.96 8.75
CA PRO A 56 0.79 -6.88 7.82
C PRO A 56 1.34 -5.46 7.75
N VAL A 57 2.63 -5.28 7.98
CA VAL A 57 3.26 -3.94 7.91
C VAL A 57 4.30 -3.92 6.81
N ILE A 58 4.26 -2.88 5.97
CA ILE A 58 5.23 -2.62 4.91
C ILE A 58 6.20 -1.54 5.38
N ARG A 59 7.49 -1.79 5.18
CA ARG A 59 8.56 -0.88 5.54
C ARG A 59 9.48 -0.70 4.34
N ARG A 60 10.01 0.51 4.17
CA ARG A 60 11.17 0.72 3.31
C ARG A 60 12.43 0.45 4.13
N ALA A 61 13.39 -0.28 3.58
CA ALA A 61 14.61 -0.68 4.26
C ALA A 61 15.37 0.56 4.76
N GLY A 62 15.68 0.59 6.07
CA GLY A 62 16.36 1.72 6.70
C GLY A 62 15.51 2.99 6.87
N SER A 63 14.19 2.93 6.67
CA SER A 63 13.29 4.08 6.79
C SER A 63 12.07 3.74 7.66
N ARG A 64 11.41 4.79 8.17
CA ARG A 64 10.11 4.67 8.84
C ARG A 64 9.02 4.27 7.83
N PRO A 65 7.94 3.59 8.26
CA PRO A 65 6.80 3.32 7.40
C PRO A 65 6.23 4.63 6.83
N SER A 66 5.93 4.64 5.53
CA SER A 66 5.29 5.79 4.88
C SER A 66 3.83 5.86 5.30
N SER A 67 3.40 7.00 5.82
CA SER A 67 1.99 7.25 6.16
C SER A 67 1.23 7.86 4.98
N TYR A 68 -0.07 7.58 4.88
CA TYR A 68 -0.94 8.26 3.90
C TYR A 68 -0.86 9.79 4.00
N ALA A 69 -0.70 10.32 5.22
CA ALA A 69 -0.52 11.76 5.43
C ALA A 69 0.73 12.32 4.74
N GLN A 70 1.87 11.61 4.84
CA GLN A 70 3.12 12.01 4.21
C GLN A 70 3.03 11.91 2.68
N ILE A 71 2.46 10.82 2.18
CA ILE A 71 2.25 10.60 0.74
C ILE A 71 1.33 11.69 0.17
N ALA A 72 0.20 11.96 0.84
CA ALA A 72 -0.73 13.01 0.43
C ALA A 72 -0.09 14.41 0.47
N ALA A 73 0.67 14.73 1.51
CA ALA A 73 1.36 16.02 1.63
C ALA A 73 2.48 16.18 0.58
N TRP A 74 3.15 15.10 0.20
CA TRP A 74 4.08 15.11 -0.93
C TRP A 74 3.34 15.33 -2.25
N ALA A 75 2.27 14.56 -2.51
CA ALA A 75 1.54 14.63 -3.76
C ALA A 75 0.88 16.00 -3.98
N ALA A 76 0.33 16.61 -2.93
CA ALA A 76 -0.25 17.95 -2.98
C ALA A 76 0.76 19.06 -3.32
N ARG A 77 2.06 18.84 -3.09
CA ARG A 77 3.15 19.78 -3.47
C ARG A 77 3.57 19.66 -4.93
N GLN A 78 3.10 18.64 -5.64
CA GLN A 78 3.37 18.46 -7.06
C GLN A 78 2.54 19.45 -7.90
N PRO A 79 2.96 19.77 -9.14
CA PRO A 79 2.20 20.64 -10.04
C PRO A 79 0.73 20.24 -10.16
N ASN A 80 -0.14 21.23 -10.32
CA ASN A 80 -1.59 21.06 -10.38
C ASN A 80 -2.14 20.24 -9.20
N GLN A 81 -1.59 20.43 -7.99
CA GLN A 81 -1.99 19.72 -6.78
C GLN A 81 -1.89 18.18 -6.89
N GLY A 82 -0.94 17.69 -7.70
CA GLY A 82 -0.71 16.25 -7.85
C GLY A 82 -1.77 15.50 -8.68
N ARG A 83 -2.53 16.18 -9.55
CA ARG A 83 -3.49 15.52 -10.46
C ARG A 83 -2.85 14.44 -11.33
N ALA A 84 -1.70 14.76 -11.95
CA ALA A 84 -0.96 13.83 -12.80
C ALA A 84 -0.42 12.62 -12.01
N VAL A 85 -0.08 12.83 -10.74
CA VAL A 85 0.37 11.77 -9.83
C VAL A 85 -0.78 10.81 -9.52
N ALA A 86 -2.01 11.32 -9.33
CA ALA A 86 -3.18 10.46 -9.11
C ALA A 86 -3.51 9.63 -10.36
N GLN A 87 -3.42 10.24 -11.55
CA GLN A 87 -3.57 9.50 -12.80
C GLN A 87 -2.48 8.44 -12.97
N GLN A 88 -1.23 8.77 -12.67
CA GLN A 88 -0.12 7.82 -12.77
C GLN A 88 -0.32 6.60 -11.85
N PHE A 89 -0.88 6.80 -10.66
CA PHE A 89 -1.25 5.69 -9.77
C PHE A 89 -2.34 4.80 -10.38
N LEU A 90 -3.38 5.39 -10.99
CA LEU A 90 -4.43 4.63 -11.69
C LEU A 90 -3.91 3.87 -12.90
N ASP A 91 -3.01 4.47 -13.67
CA ASP A 91 -2.41 3.85 -14.85
C ASP A 91 -1.57 2.62 -14.47
N TRP A 92 -0.92 2.64 -13.30
CA TRP A 92 -0.28 1.47 -12.74
C TRP A 92 -1.31 0.44 -12.24
N ALA A 93 -2.26 0.86 -11.41
CA ALA A 93 -3.18 -0.05 -10.70
C ALA A 93 -4.17 -0.76 -11.63
N THR A 94 -4.64 -0.08 -12.67
CA THR A 94 -5.72 -0.54 -13.56
C THR A 94 -5.31 -0.67 -15.02
N GLY A 95 -4.16 -0.11 -15.41
CA GLY A 95 -3.65 -0.15 -16.76
C GLY A 95 -2.43 -1.07 -16.89
N ASP A 96 -1.78 -1.02 -18.06
CA ASP A 96 -0.62 -1.86 -18.38
C ASP A 96 0.67 -1.09 -18.71
N ALA A 97 0.59 0.24 -18.69
CA ALA A 97 1.61 1.13 -19.25
C ALA A 97 2.73 1.52 -18.27
N VAL A 98 2.48 1.49 -16.96
CA VAL A 98 3.40 2.03 -15.94
C VAL A 98 3.71 0.98 -14.90
N GLY A 99 4.89 0.36 -14.96
CA GLY A 99 5.31 -0.63 -13.93
C GLY A 99 5.61 -0.01 -12.57
N LEU A 100 5.50 -0.80 -11.50
CA LEU A 100 5.68 -0.39 -10.10
C LEU A 100 7.02 0.32 -9.87
N MET A 101 8.11 -0.20 -10.44
CA MET A 101 9.44 0.40 -10.33
C MET A 101 9.58 1.78 -10.98
N HIS A 102 8.66 2.14 -11.87
CA HIS A 102 8.64 3.43 -12.58
C HIS A 102 7.76 4.48 -11.89
N LEU A 103 7.04 4.09 -10.83
CA LEU A 103 6.33 5.04 -9.99
C LEU A 103 7.32 5.84 -9.14
N PRO A 104 7.02 7.12 -8.82
CA PRO A 104 7.67 7.84 -7.74
C PRO A 104 7.66 7.02 -6.45
N VAL A 105 8.68 7.18 -5.61
CA VAL A 105 8.87 6.43 -4.35
C VAL A 105 7.60 6.45 -3.49
N GLU A 106 6.96 7.60 -3.36
CA GLU A 106 5.76 7.78 -2.56
C GLU A 106 4.55 7.04 -3.15
N LEU A 107 4.48 6.89 -4.47
CA LEU A 107 3.45 6.09 -5.14
C LEU A 107 3.74 4.58 -5.09
N GLN A 108 5.02 4.18 -5.07
CA GLN A 108 5.37 2.78 -4.78
C GLN A 108 4.93 2.40 -3.36
N ASP A 109 5.18 3.29 -2.40
CA ASP A 109 4.76 3.10 -1.02
C ASP A 109 3.23 2.98 -0.95
N LEU A 110 2.50 3.90 -1.59
CA LEU A 110 1.03 3.87 -1.67
C LEU A 110 0.52 2.56 -2.28
N ALA A 111 1.11 2.14 -3.41
CA ALA A 111 0.76 0.94 -4.15
C ALA A 111 0.86 -0.31 -3.26
N ILE A 112 2.01 -0.51 -2.63
CA ILE A 112 2.27 -1.70 -1.82
C ILE A 112 1.44 -1.67 -0.53
N ILE A 113 1.29 -0.52 0.12
CA ILE A 113 0.44 -0.42 1.32
C ILE A 113 -1.02 -0.80 0.96
N THR A 114 -1.59 -0.17 -0.05
CA THR A 114 -3.01 -0.36 -0.40
C THR A 114 -3.32 -1.75 -0.95
N HIS A 115 -2.44 -2.29 -1.80
CA HIS A 115 -2.73 -3.56 -2.50
C HIS A 115 -2.24 -4.79 -1.75
N LEU A 116 -1.27 -4.68 -0.84
CA LEU A 116 -0.79 -5.80 -0.03
C LEU A 116 -1.21 -5.68 1.43
N ALA A 117 -0.83 -4.61 2.12
CA ALA A 117 -1.08 -4.50 3.56
C ALA A 117 -2.57 -4.34 3.88
N GLU A 118 -3.27 -3.40 3.24
CA GLU A 118 -4.69 -3.19 3.51
C GLU A 118 -5.56 -4.35 3.03
N VAL A 119 -5.21 -4.98 1.91
CA VAL A 119 -5.83 -6.24 1.49
C VAL A 119 -5.61 -7.34 2.52
N GLY A 120 -4.42 -7.45 3.09
CA GLY A 120 -4.12 -8.39 4.17
C GLY A 120 -4.90 -8.14 5.46
N ARG A 121 -5.40 -6.92 5.67
CA ARG A 121 -6.37 -6.57 6.74
C ARG A 121 -7.83 -6.78 6.35
N GLY A 122 -8.10 -7.24 5.13
CA GLY A 122 -9.45 -7.51 4.64
C GLY A 122 -10.09 -6.37 3.84
N TYR A 123 -9.36 -5.30 3.52
CA TYR A 123 -9.89 -4.13 2.81
C TYR A 123 -9.82 -4.24 1.28
N VAL A 124 -9.91 -5.45 0.72
CA VAL A 124 -9.82 -5.64 -0.74
C VAL A 124 -10.92 -4.91 -1.51
N SER A 125 -12.14 -4.85 -0.97
CA SER A 125 -13.24 -4.12 -1.60
C SER A 125 -13.05 -2.60 -1.57
N ALA A 126 -12.18 -2.08 -0.70
CA ALA A 126 -11.92 -0.65 -0.60
C ALA A 126 -11.13 -0.13 -1.81
N LEU A 127 -10.39 -0.99 -2.51
CA LEU A 127 -9.68 -0.61 -3.74
C LEU A 127 -10.66 -0.07 -4.79
N GLU A 128 -11.63 -0.87 -5.20
CA GLU A 128 -12.64 -0.47 -6.18
C GLU A 128 -13.72 0.44 -5.59
N GLY A 129 -14.12 0.21 -4.34
CA GLY A 129 -15.21 0.94 -3.70
C GLY A 129 -14.85 2.35 -3.23
N SER A 130 -13.57 2.68 -3.08
CA SER A 130 -13.16 3.98 -2.54
C SER A 130 -11.81 4.51 -3.02
N LEU A 131 -10.78 3.68 -3.15
CA LEU A 131 -9.44 4.16 -3.55
C LEU A 131 -9.43 4.64 -4.99
N TYR A 132 -9.85 3.80 -5.94
CA TYR A 132 -9.84 4.15 -7.35
C TYR A 132 -10.78 5.32 -7.66
N PRO A 133 -12.02 5.36 -7.13
CA PRO A 133 -12.87 6.55 -7.24
C PRO A 133 -12.19 7.82 -6.69
N LEU A 134 -11.55 7.76 -5.52
CA LEU A 134 -10.83 8.90 -4.95
C LEU A 134 -9.68 9.36 -5.87
N MET A 135 -8.86 8.44 -6.36
CA MET A 135 -7.76 8.77 -7.28
C MET A 135 -8.28 9.38 -8.59
N GLN A 136 -9.41 8.88 -9.10
CA GLN A 136 -10.05 9.38 -10.31
C GLN A 136 -10.57 10.81 -10.11
N ASP A 137 -11.24 11.06 -8.98
CA ASP A 137 -11.74 12.38 -8.62
C ASP A 137 -10.59 13.38 -8.41
N ILE A 138 -9.48 12.95 -7.80
CA ILE A 138 -8.28 13.79 -7.67
C ILE A 138 -7.71 14.09 -9.05
N ALA A 139 -7.54 13.10 -9.93
CA ALA A 139 -7.02 13.30 -11.29
C ALA A 139 -7.89 14.30 -12.08
N ASN A 140 -9.20 14.24 -11.92
CA ASN A 140 -10.18 15.14 -12.53
C ASN A 140 -10.25 16.52 -11.86
N GLY A 141 -9.58 16.72 -10.72
CA GLY A 141 -9.60 17.96 -9.96
C GLY A 141 -10.90 18.22 -9.18
N GLN A 142 -11.68 17.18 -8.94
CA GLN A 142 -12.92 17.19 -8.15
C GLN A 142 -12.65 17.01 -6.66
N ARG A 143 -11.52 16.39 -6.32
CA ARG A 143 -11.05 16.13 -4.95
C ARG A 143 -9.56 16.42 -4.80
N ASN A 144 -9.06 16.42 -3.57
CA ASN A 144 -7.67 16.69 -3.26
C ASN A 144 -7.02 15.53 -2.51
N TRP A 145 -5.68 15.44 -2.55
CA TRP A 145 -4.95 14.40 -1.83
C TRP A 145 -5.21 14.37 -0.32
N SER A 146 -5.60 15.49 0.31
CA SER A 146 -6.01 15.55 1.72
C SER A 146 -7.24 14.69 2.06
N ASP A 147 -8.02 14.32 1.04
CA ASP A 147 -9.24 13.53 1.15
C ASP A 147 -8.95 12.03 1.33
N TYR A 148 -7.67 11.63 1.42
CA TYR A 148 -7.27 10.27 1.78
C TYR A 148 -7.90 9.77 3.09
N ARG A 149 -8.35 10.68 3.96
CA ARG A 149 -9.03 10.35 5.22
C ARG A 149 -10.37 9.65 5.01
N ASP A 150 -10.97 9.80 3.83
CA ASP A 150 -12.22 9.13 3.46
C ASP A 150 -11.98 7.71 2.95
N TYR A 151 -10.71 7.34 2.71
CA TYR A 151 -10.31 5.97 2.46
C TYR A 151 -10.31 5.20 3.79
N ALA A 152 -11.32 4.35 3.97
CA ALA A 152 -11.59 3.61 5.20
C ALA A 152 -10.42 2.77 5.78
N PRO A 153 -9.46 2.28 4.96
CA PRO A 153 -8.28 1.57 5.45
C PRO A 153 -7.28 2.52 6.10
N ALA A 154 -6.93 2.21 7.33
CA ALA A 154 -5.81 2.84 7.99
C ALA A 154 -5.25 1.84 9.00
N LEU A 155 -3.93 1.82 9.08
CA LEU A 155 -3.21 1.70 10.34
C LEU A 155 -3.76 2.81 11.26
N LYS A 156 -4.85 2.52 11.96
CA LYS A 156 -5.61 3.48 12.78
C LYS A 156 -4.95 3.75 14.13
N TYR A 157 -3.97 2.94 14.51
CA TYR A 157 -3.33 3.00 15.81
C TYR A 157 -2.02 3.79 15.72
N ALA A 158 -1.85 4.74 16.65
CA ALA A 158 -0.61 5.49 16.77
C ALA A 158 0.57 4.54 17.04
N GLU A 159 0.32 3.43 17.71
CA GLU A 159 1.24 2.33 18.04
C GLU A 159 1.87 1.67 16.80
N ASP A 160 1.18 1.66 15.65
CA ASP A 160 1.75 1.17 14.40
C ASP A 160 2.82 2.10 13.82
N SER A 161 2.74 3.39 14.20
CA SER A 161 3.71 4.45 13.84
C SER A 161 4.73 4.76 14.93
N ALA A 162 4.44 4.40 16.20
CA ALA A 162 5.16 4.90 17.38
C ALA A 162 6.26 3.96 17.90
N MET A 163 6.33 2.72 17.45
CA MET A 163 7.44 1.86 17.84
C MET A 163 8.59 1.97 16.84
N ASP A 164 9.66 2.62 17.30
CA ASP A 164 11.03 2.30 16.91
C ASP A 164 11.25 0.81 17.22
N TRP A 165 10.88 -0.06 16.28
CA TRP A 165 11.05 -1.50 16.42
C TRP A 165 12.52 -1.84 16.14
N ALA A 166 13.33 -1.73 17.19
CA ALA A 166 14.78 -1.85 17.18
C ALA A 166 15.30 -3.16 16.55
N SER A 167 16.44 -2.98 15.88
CA SER A 167 17.45 -3.94 15.37
C SER A 167 17.02 -4.96 14.33
#